data_AF-A0A2S6EVH2-F1
#
_entry.id   AF-A0A2S6EVH2-F1
#
_cell.length_a   1.000
_cell.length_b   1.000
_cell.length_c   1.000
_cell.angle_alpha   90.00
_cell.angle_beta   90.00
_cell.angle_gamma   90.00
#
_symmetry.space_group_name_H-M   'P 1'
#
loop_
_entity.id
_entity.type
_entity.pdbx_description
1 polymer ?
#
loop_
_entity_poly.entity_id
_entity_poly.type
_entity_poly.pdbx_seq_one_letter_code
_entity_poly.pdbx_strand_id
1 'polypeptide(L)'
;MNVINILKALSNEKRLQIVRWLKEPDKHFSSSHCDVSKDGVCVGLIEKKSGLSQSTVSQYLSQLQQAGLIFTERRGQWTYCKANTNLINEFIKELKAMI
;
A
#
# COMPACT_ATOMS: atom_id res chain seq x y z
N MET A 1 -6.88 -8.90 13.91
CA MET A 1 -7.14 -8.48 12.51
C MET A 1 -8.64 -8.31 12.30
N ASN A 2 -9.12 -7.34 11.52
CA ASN A 2 -10.56 -7.21 11.20
C ASN A 2 -10.77 -7.43 9.69
N VAL A 3 -11.21 -8.64 9.32
CA VAL A 3 -11.41 -9.09 7.94
C VAL A 3 -12.33 -8.16 7.14
N ILE A 4 -13.43 -7.70 7.74
CA ILE A 4 -14.40 -6.82 7.08
C ILE A 4 -13.78 -5.46 6.76
N ASN A 5 -12.98 -4.89 7.66
CA ASN A 5 -12.31 -3.62 7.40
C ASN A 5 -11.26 -3.74 6.30
N ILE A 6 -10.53 -4.85 6.24
CA ILE A 6 -9.58 -5.14 5.16
C ILE A 6 -10.31 -5.25 3.82
N LEU A 7 -11.40 -6.01 3.76
CA LEU A 7 -12.20 -6.16 2.54
C LEU A 7 -12.76 -4.80 2.07
N LYS A 8 -13.30 -3.98 2.99
CA LYS A 8 -13.76 -2.61 2.68
C LYS A 8 -12.64 -1.70 2.19
N ALA A 9 -11.41 -1.87 2.66
CA ALA A 9 -10.25 -1.13 2.16
C ALA A 9 -9.83 -1.60 0.75
N LEU A 10 -9.93 -2.91 0.48
CA LEU A 10 -9.59 -3.50 -0.82
C LEU A 10 -10.70 -3.39 -1.87
N SER A 11 -11.95 -3.13 -1.50
CA SER A 11 -13.13 -3.05 -2.39
C SER A 11 -13.17 -1.77 -3.25
N ASN A 12 -12.01 -1.23 -3.63
CA ASN A 12 -11.84 -0.15 -4.57
C ASN A 12 -10.65 -0.49 -5.47
N GLU A 13 -10.87 -0.42 -6.78
CA GLU A 13 -9.90 -0.86 -7.78
C GLU A 13 -8.53 -0.20 -7.62
N LYS A 14 -8.50 1.12 -7.40
CA LYS A 14 -7.26 1.89 -7.26
C LYS A 14 -6.52 1.55 -5.96
N ARG A 15 -7.23 1.37 -4.84
CA ARG A 15 -6.62 0.93 -3.58
C ARG A 15 -6.02 -0.48 -3.70
N LEU A 16 -6.75 -1.41 -4.31
CA LEU A 16 -6.24 -2.75 -4.58
C LEU A 16 -4.99 -2.72 -5.49
N GLN A 17 -5.02 -1.87 -6.51
CA GLN A 17 -3.90 -1.67 -7.43
C GLN A 17 -2.65 -1.13 -6.70
N ILE A 18 -2.82 -0.17 -5.78
CA ILE A 18 -1.72 0.35 -4.95
C ILE A 18 -1.11 -0.78 -4.11
N VAL A 19 -1.92 -1.60 -3.43
CA VAL A 19 -1.41 -2.73 -2.63
C VAL A 19 -0.65 -3.73 -3.51
N ARG A 20 -1.17 -4.04 -4.70
CA ARG A 20 -0.49 -4.91 -5.67
C ARG A 20 0.88 -4.35 -6.05
N TRP A 21 0.98 -3.05 -6.31
CA TRP A 21 2.26 -2.43 -6.63
C TRP A 21 3.24 -2.47 -5.46
N LEU A 22 2.76 -2.22 -4.24
CA LEU A 22 3.59 -2.22 -3.03
C LEU A 22 4.05 -3.62 -2.61
N LYS A 23 3.38 -4.69 -3.08
CA LYS A 23 3.81 -6.08 -2.85
C LYS A 23 5.04 -6.45 -3.69
N GLU A 24 5.18 -5.86 -4.87
CA GLU A 24 6.30 -6.09 -5.79
C GLU A 24 6.89 -4.75 -6.28
N PRO A 25 7.43 -3.91 -5.37
CA PRO A 25 7.75 -2.52 -5.68
C PRO A 25 8.78 -2.40 -6.81
N ASP A 26 9.78 -3.28 -6.89
CA ASP A 26 10.82 -3.27 -7.95
C ASP A 26 10.24 -3.47 -9.36
N LYS A 27 9.11 -4.16 -9.49
CA LYS A 27 8.46 -4.39 -10.79
C LYS A 27 7.60 -3.21 -11.23
N HIS A 28 7.29 -2.30 -10.30
CA HIS A 28 6.28 -1.27 -10.49
C HIS A 28 6.83 0.15 -10.36
N PHE A 29 7.91 0.35 -9.63
CA PHE A 29 8.49 1.66 -9.38
C PHE A 29 9.98 1.63 -9.66
N SER A 30 10.48 2.72 -10.24
CA SER A 30 11.90 3.03 -10.32
C SER A 30 12.12 4.37 -9.61
N SER A 31 13.17 4.43 -8.80
CA SER A 31 13.60 5.64 -8.09
C SER A 31 15.09 5.84 -8.27
N SER A 32 15.50 7.07 -8.54
CA SER A 32 16.90 7.48 -8.64
C SER A 32 17.53 7.79 -7.28
N HIS A 33 16.72 7.88 -6.22
CA HIS A 33 17.15 8.42 -4.91
C HIS A 33 16.96 7.44 -3.74
N CYS A 34 16.37 6.26 -3.96
CA CYS A 34 16.19 5.24 -2.93
C CYS A 34 16.00 3.85 -3.54
N ASP A 35 16.26 2.82 -2.76
CA ASP A 35 15.93 1.43 -3.13
C ASP A 35 14.46 1.18 -2.78
N VAL A 36 13.57 1.07 -3.77
CA VAL A 36 12.12 0.97 -3.52
C VAL A 36 11.73 -0.32 -2.78
N SER A 37 12.55 -1.37 -2.87
CA SER A 37 12.35 -2.62 -2.14
C SER A 37 12.78 -2.52 -0.69
N LYS A 38 13.92 -1.87 -0.41
CA LYS A 38 14.45 -1.74 0.95
C LYS A 38 13.89 -0.55 1.71
N ASP A 39 13.73 0.59 1.06
CA ASP A 39 13.28 1.85 1.66
C ASP A 39 11.77 2.04 1.59
N GLY A 40 11.13 1.37 0.63
CA GLY A 40 9.72 1.56 0.32
C GLY A 40 9.50 2.57 -0.78
N VAL A 41 8.25 2.76 -1.16
CA VAL A 41 7.85 3.60 -2.29
C VAL A 41 7.44 4.97 -1.79
N CYS A 42 8.07 6.02 -2.29
CA CYS A 42 7.67 7.40 -2.00
C CYS A 42 6.23 7.66 -2.49
N VAL A 43 5.42 8.35 -1.68
CA VAL A 43 4.04 8.71 -2.03
C VAL A 43 3.95 9.43 -3.38
N GLY A 44 4.91 10.31 -3.69
CA GLY A 44 4.96 11.00 -4.98
C GLY A 44 5.13 10.07 -6.20
N LEU A 45 5.77 8.91 -6.04
CA LEU A 45 5.86 7.90 -7.11
C LEU A 45 4.51 7.21 -7.32
N ILE A 46 3.76 6.98 -6.23
CA ILE A 46 2.40 6.41 -6.29
C ILE A 46 1.45 7.40 -6.95
N GLU A 47 1.53 8.69 -6.61
CA GLU A 47 0.78 9.78 -7.25
C GLU A 47 1.04 9.80 -8.76
N LYS A 48 2.31 9.89 -9.15
CA LYS A 48 2.70 9.93 -10.57
C LYS A 48 2.22 8.69 -11.34
N LYS A 49 2.34 7.49 -10.75
CA LYS A 49 1.94 6.25 -11.41
C LYS A 49 0.42 6.06 -11.47
N SER A 50 -0.31 6.49 -10.44
CA SER A 50 -1.76 6.34 -10.35
C SER A 50 -2.53 7.36 -11.19
N GLY A 51 -1.93 8.52 -11.47
CA GLY A 51 -2.59 9.64 -12.14
C GLY A 51 -3.65 10.33 -11.26
N LEU A 52 -3.67 10.03 -9.96
CA LEU A 52 -4.60 10.61 -9.00
C LEU A 52 -4.00 11.88 -8.38
N SER A 53 -4.86 12.73 -7.83
CA SER A 53 -4.41 13.89 -7.05
C SER A 53 -3.73 13.44 -5.74
N GLN A 54 -2.86 14.30 -5.22
CA GLN A 54 -2.17 14.08 -3.95
C GLN A 54 -3.15 13.85 -2.78
N SER A 55 -4.26 14.59 -2.74
CA SER A 55 -5.29 14.43 -1.70
C SER A 55 -5.97 13.05 -1.78
N THR A 56 -6.30 12.57 -2.98
CA THR A 56 -6.89 11.25 -3.18
C THR A 56 -5.92 10.13 -2.81
N VAL A 57 -4.64 10.22 -3.22
CA VAL A 57 -3.64 9.23 -2.85
C VAL A 57 -3.42 9.21 -1.35
N SER A 58 -3.29 10.36 -0.70
CA SER A 58 -3.16 10.46 0.76
C SER A 58 -4.34 9.80 1.49
N GLN A 59 -5.58 10.07 1.04
CA GLN A 59 -6.77 9.43 1.60
C GLN A 59 -6.73 7.91 1.44
N TYR A 60 -6.36 7.41 0.26
CA TYR A 60 -6.29 5.97 -0.01
C TYR A 60 -5.21 5.28 0.83
N LEU A 61 -4.03 5.88 0.93
CA LEU A 61 -2.95 5.36 1.76
C LEU A 61 -3.35 5.34 3.24
N SER A 62 -4.02 6.39 3.72
CA SER A 62 -4.55 6.43 5.10
C SER A 62 -5.55 5.30 5.35
N GLN A 63 -6.49 5.04 4.42
CA GLN A 63 -7.44 3.94 4.55
C GLN A 63 -6.76 2.57 4.54
N LEU A 64 -5.77 2.36 3.66
CA LEU A 64 -5.00 1.12 3.60
C LEU A 64 -4.16 0.92 4.88
N GLN A 65 -3.57 1.99 5.41
CA GLN A 65 -2.81 1.97 6.66
C GLN A 65 -3.70 1.67 7.85
N GLN A 66 -4.89 2.29 7.95
CA GLN A 66 -5.87 2.00 9.01
C GLN A 66 -6.35 0.54 8.97
N ALA A 67 -6.42 -0.06 7.77
CA ALA A 67 -6.70 -1.49 7.61
C ALA A 67 -5.48 -2.40 7.89
N GLY A 68 -4.30 -1.83 8.15
CA GLY A 68 -3.06 -2.55 8.44
C GLY A 68 -2.36 -3.14 7.20
N LEU A 69 -2.86 -2.88 5.99
CA LEU A 69 -2.35 -3.45 4.74
C LEU A 69 -1.00 -2.87 4.32
N ILE A 70 -0.69 -1.67 4.78
CA ILE A 70 0.56 -0.98 4.48
C ILE A 70 1.15 -0.34 5.74
N PHE A 71 2.46 -0.13 5.71
CA PHE A 71 3.17 0.75 6.63
C PHE A 71 3.49 2.06 5.92
N THR A 72 3.43 3.16 6.67
CA THR A 72 3.90 4.46 6.21
C THR A 72 4.97 4.98 7.17
N GLU A 73 6.02 5.58 6.61
CA GLU A 73 7.13 6.13 7.37
C GLU A 73 7.51 7.49 6.77
N ARG A 74 7.59 8.52 7.61
CA ARG A 74 8.03 9.85 7.18
C ARG A 74 9.53 10.00 7.40
N ARG A 75 10.27 10.29 6.33
CA ARG A 75 11.70 10.53 6.35
C ARG A 75 11.97 11.92 5.77
N GLY A 76 12.17 12.89 6.65
CA GLY A 76 12.29 14.30 6.29
C GLY A 76 11.03 14.85 5.62
N GLN A 77 11.18 15.29 4.37
CA GLN A 77 10.07 15.85 3.58
C GLN A 77 9.24 14.78 2.85
N TRP A 78 9.72 13.54 2.78
CA TRP A 78 9.09 12.48 2.00
C TRP A 78 8.42 11.44 2.92
N THR A 79 7.29 10.93 2.46
CA THR A 79 6.62 9.78 3.08
C THR A 79 6.81 8.57 2.19
N TYR A 80 7.19 7.45 2.79
CA TYR A 80 7.40 6.17 2.13
C TYR A 80 6.35 5.18 2.58
N CYS A 81 5.93 4.31 1.67
CA CYS A 81 4.94 3.27 1.91
C CYS A 81 5.50 1.89 1.57
N LYS A 82 5.14 0.89 2.37
CA LYS A 82 5.47 -0.53 2.15
C LYS A 82 4.26 -1.40 2.39
N ALA A 83 4.14 -2.50 1.64
CA ALA A 83 3.13 -3.50 1.94
C ALA A 83 3.42 -4.21 3.27
N ASN A 84 2.40 -4.46 4.07
CA ASN A 84 2.48 -5.32 5.23
C ASN A 84 2.23 -6.77 4.82
N THR A 85 3.24 -7.41 4.23
CA THR A 85 3.13 -8.77 3.68
C THR A 85 2.73 -9.80 4.73
N ASN A 86 3.13 -9.61 5.99
CA ASN A 86 2.74 -10.50 7.10
C ASN A 86 1.23 -10.48 7.32
N LEU A 87 0.63 -9.29 7.47
CA LEU A 87 -0.82 -9.15 7.65
C LEU A 87 -1.59 -9.60 6.42
N ILE A 88 -1.08 -9.35 5.21
CA ILE A 88 -1.71 -9.83 3.97
C ILE A 88 -1.77 -11.36 3.94
N ASN A 89 -0.67 -12.04 4.30
CA ASN A 89 -0.63 -13.51 4.34
C ASN A 89 -1.55 -14.08 5.43
N GLU A 90 -1.59 -13.45 6.60
CA GLU A 90 -2.51 -13.81 7.69
C GLU A 90 -3.97 -13.65 7.25
N PHE A 91 -4.31 -12.52 6.61
CA PHE A 91 -5.63 -12.25 6.05
C PHE A 91 -6.05 -13.30 5.02
N ILE A 92 -5.17 -13.66 4.09
CA ILE A 92 -5.46 -14.69 3.07
C ILE A 92 -5.72 -16.05 3.74
N LYS A 93 -4.94 -16.41 4.76
CA LYS A 93 -5.10 -17.65 5.51
C LYS A 93 -6.45 -17.67 6.24
N GLU A 94 -6.80 -16.60 6.95
CA GLU A 94 -8.09 -16.49 7.63
C GLU A 94 -9.26 -16.52 6.66
N LEU A 95 -9.19 -15.75 5.56
CA LEU A 95 -10.25 -15.71 4.56
C LEU A 95 -10.52 -17.09 3.98
N LYS A 96 -9.47 -17.83 3.60
CA LYS A 96 -9.56 -19.22 3.09
C LYS A 96 -10.12 -20.21 4.12
N ALA A 97 -10.02 -19.92 5.42
CA ALA A 97 -10.62 -20.77 6.45
C ALA A 97 -12.11 -20.47 6.66
N MET A 98 -12.57 -19.27 6.30
CA MET A 98 -13.96 -18.82 6.47
C MET A 98 -14.87 -19.20 5.30
N ILE A 99 -14.33 -19.31 4.09
CA ILE A 99 -15.04 -19.62 2.84
C ILE A 99 -14.33 -20.72 2.04
#